data_AF-A0A4S5BMA2-F1
#
_entry.id   AF-A0A4S5BMA2-F1
#
_cell.length_a   1.000
_cell.length_b   1.000
_cell.length_c   1.000
_cell.angle_alpha   90.00
_cell.angle_beta   90.00
_cell.angle_gamma   90.00
#
_symmetry.space_group_name_H-M   'P 1'
#
loop_
_entity.id
_entity.type
_entity.pdbx_description
1 polymer ?
#
loop_
_entity_poly.entity_id
_entity_poly.type
_entity_poly.pdbx_seq_one_letter_code
_entity_poly.pdbx_strand_id
1 'polypeptide(L)'
;MLTTAHSSARQTRIGHVLAQCAASLGMAALLMACGDGYRGYFIWGNKPPAEDDDSGLVIIITKSQLSAAQEVRPLNRYQTKLQHSSAALQSELSRLQTTDEARCELGAVVYELELQWPQRAERYRSNNWSCSAAPAVHIKDYISAVDLARFAQQLAKEQ
;
A
#
# COMPACT_ATOMS: atom_id res chain seq x y z
N MET A 1 48.04 -59.41 6.78
CA MET A 1 47.66 -58.45 7.84
C MET A 1 47.77 -57.04 7.28
N LEU A 2 46.65 -56.30 7.32
CA LEU A 2 46.43 -54.83 7.18
C LEU A 2 47.26 -54.07 6.11
N THR A 3 46.78 -53.88 4.87
CA THR A 3 45.83 -52.86 4.34
C THR A 3 46.02 -51.41 4.80
N THR A 4 46.67 -50.64 3.92
CA THR A 4 46.65 -49.18 3.84
C THR A 4 45.35 -48.69 3.20
N ALA A 5 44.76 -47.65 3.78
CA ALA A 5 43.71 -46.85 3.17
C ALA A 5 44.30 -45.49 2.76
N HIS A 6 43.91 -44.94 1.61
CA HIS A 6 43.67 -43.50 1.41
C HIS A 6 42.85 -43.25 0.13
N SER A 7 41.61 -42.82 0.38
CA SER A 7 40.75 -41.84 -0.31
C SER A 7 40.93 -41.58 -1.82
N SER A 8 39.87 -41.84 -2.59
CA SER A 8 39.69 -41.33 -3.96
C SER A 8 38.20 -41.14 -4.31
N ALA A 9 37.95 -40.07 -5.08
CA ALA A 9 36.80 -39.77 -5.93
C ALA A 9 35.46 -39.41 -5.26
N ARG A 10 35.02 -38.14 -5.32
CA ARG A 10 34.24 -37.50 -6.41
C ARG A 10 32.94 -38.23 -6.79
N GLN A 11 31.83 -37.63 -6.34
CA GLN A 11 30.75 -37.08 -7.18
C GLN A 11 29.86 -38.08 -7.95
N THR A 12 28.54 -37.88 -7.83
CA THR A 12 27.54 -37.75 -8.93
C THR A 12 26.27 -38.61 -8.76
N ARG A 13 25.12 -37.94 -8.99
CA ARG A 13 23.78 -38.43 -9.43
C ARG A 13 22.85 -39.05 -8.37
N ILE A 14 21.76 -38.35 -8.02
CA ILE A 14 20.42 -38.29 -8.69
C ILE A 14 19.61 -39.58 -8.45
N GLY A 15 18.49 -39.39 -7.74
CA GLY A 15 17.26 -40.18 -7.89
C GLY A 15 17.14 -41.39 -6.98
N HIS A 16 16.33 -41.28 -5.93
CA HIS A 16 15.09 -42.05 -5.84
C HIS A 16 14.19 -41.48 -4.74
N VAL A 17 12.97 -41.20 -5.17
CA VAL A 17 11.76 -40.98 -4.36
C VAL A 17 11.65 -42.09 -3.32
N LEU A 18 11.38 -41.74 -2.06
CA LEU A 18 10.35 -42.39 -1.24
C LEU A 18 10.14 -41.59 0.06
N ALA A 19 8.86 -41.38 0.34
CA ALA A 19 8.33 -40.63 1.44
C ALA A 19 8.78 -41.16 2.80
N GLN A 20 9.03 -40.24 3.73
CA GLN A 20 8.79 -40.47 5.15
C GLN A 20 8.30 -39.15 5.76
N CYS A 21 7.01 -38.88 5.55
CA CYS A 21 6.22 -38.11 6.49
C CYS A 21 6.09 -38.95 7.77
N ALA A 22 7.01 -38.75 8.71
CA ALA A 22 6.84 -39.22 10.08
C ALA A 22 6.40 -38.03 10.92
N ALA A 23 5.20 -38.17 11.48
CA ALA A 23 4.44 -37.14 12.16
C ALA A 23 5.15 -36.60 13.41
N SER A 24 5.15 -35.27 13.54
CA SER A 24 5.13 -34.59 14.83
C SER A 24 3.76 -33.92 14.95
N LEU A 25 2.81 -34.66 15.52
CA LEU A 25 1.54 -34.13 15.99
C LEU A 25 1.81 -33.19 17.17
N GLY A 26 1.42 -31.93 17.05
CA GLY A 26 1.28 -31.05 18.22
C GLY A 26 1.58 -29.57 17.96
N MET A 27 0.58 -28.86 17.45
CA MET A 27 0.40 -27.40 17.64
C MET A 27 1.46 -26.47 17.01
N ALA A 28 1.70 -26.62 15.70
CA ALA A 28 2.32 -25.59 14.85
C ALA A 28 1.33 -25.03 13.80
N ALA A 29 0.05 -24.95 14.15
CA ALA A 29 -0.99 -24.44 13.28
C ALA A 29 -1.37 -23.01 13.71
N LEU A 30 -0.68 -22.02 13.14
CA LEU A 30 -1.15 -20.66 12.82
C LEU A 30 0.04 -19.73 12.46
N LEU A 31 0.88 -20.16 11.53
CA LEU A 31 1.73 -19.24 10.76
C LEU A 31 1.61 -19.57 9.27
N MET A 32 0.38 -19.79 8.81
CA MET A 32 -0.02 -19.33 7.48
C MET A 32 -0.23 -17.83 7.62
N ALA A 33 0.88 -17.09 7.79
CA ALA A 33 0.86 -15.69 7.45
C ALA A 33 0.54 -15.67 5.96
N CYS A 34 -0.67 -15.23 5.64
CA CYS A 34 -1.11 -14.87 4.30
C CYS A 34 -0.04 -13.98 3.67
N GLY A 35 0.87 -14.61 2.94
CA GLY A 35 1.68 -13.94 1.93
C GLY A 35 0.82 -13.69 0.71
N ASP A 36 -0.35 -13.06 0.91
CA ASP A 36 -1.03 -12.38 -0.18
C ASP A 36 -0.17 -11.17 -0.46
N GLY A 37 0.66 -11.31 -1.50
CA GLY A 37 1.58 -10.28 -1.93
C GLY A 37 0.79 -9.03 -2.34
N TYR A 38 0.66 -8.09 -1.41
CA TYR A 38 0.27 -6.72 -1.73
C TYR A 38 1.17 -6.20 -2.85
N ARG A 39 0.61 -6.07 -4.06
CA ARG A 39 1.27 -5.42 -5.19
C ARG A 39 0.93 -3.94 -5.16
N GLY A 40 1.66 -3.20 -4.33
CA GLY A 40 1.57 -1.75 -4.23
C GLY A 40 2.92 -1.08 -4.49
N TYR A 41 2.90 0.15 -4.98
CA TYR A 41 4.08 1.02 -4.99
C TYR A 41 3.82 2.24 -4.11
N PHE A 42 4.88 2.77 -3.49
CA PHE A 42 4.79 4.00 -2.71
C PHE A 42 4.39 5.16 -3.62
N ILE A 43 3.35 5.89 -3.23
CA ILE A 43 2.87 7.04 -4.02
C ILE A 43 3.84 8.21 -3.91
N TRP A 44 4.50 8.29 -2.77
CA TRP A 44 5.64 9.15 -2.51
C TRP A 44 6.84 8.22 -2.43
N GLY A 45 7.40 7.88 -3.60
CA GLY A 45 8.57 7.01 -3.68
C GLY A 45 9.72 7.52 -2.81
N ASN A 46 10.77 6.72 -2.62
CA ASN A 46 12.00 7.09 -1.91
C ASN A 46 12.78 8.26 -2.57
N LYS A 47 12.11 9.21 -3.22
CA LYS A 47 12.69 10.45 -3.68
C LYS A 47 13.03 11.27 -2.44
N PRO A 48 14.31 11.51 -2.16
CA PRO A 48 14.64 12.61 -1.26
C PRO A 48 13.98 13.86 -1.84
N PRO A 49 13.45 14.76 -1.00
CA PRO A 49 13.05 16.08 -1.47
C PRO A 49 14.29 16.67 -2.15
N ALA A 50 14.31 16.70 -3.48
CA ALA A 50 15.28 17.52 -4.16
C ALA A 50 14.89 18.94 -3.75
N GLU A 51 15.85 19.68 -3.18
CA GLU A 51 15.61 20.97 -2.51
C GLU A 51 14.84 21.98 -3.40
N ASP A 52 14.76 21.75 -4.71
CA ASP A 52 13.98 22.54 -5.68
C ASP A 52 12.65 21.91 -6.17
N ASP A 53 12.45 20.58 -6.17
CA ASP A 53 11.29 19.92 -6.80
C ASP A 53 10.01 19.96 -5.92
N ASP A 54 10.16 20.19 -4.61
CA ASP A 54 9.07 20.14 -3.62
C ASP A 54 8.60 21.52 -3.13
N SER A 55 9.18 22.62 -3.64
CA SER A 55 8.94 24.02 -3.21
C SER A 55 7.51 24.54 -3.39
N GLY A 56 6.61 23.71 -3.95
CA GLY A 56 5.22 24.06 -4.20
C GLY A 56 4.22 22.92 -4.08
N LEU A 57 4.59 21.75 -3.52
CA LEU A 57 3.63 20.65 -3.37
C LEU A 57 2.51 21.04 -2.39
N VAL A 58 1.27 20.99 -2.88
CA VAL A 58 0.06 21.04 -2.08
C VAL A 58 -0.52 19.63 -1.99
N ILE A 59 -0.73 19.17 -0.76
CA ILE A 59 -1.41 17.92 -0.44
C ILE A 59 -2.86 18.26 -0.16
N ILE A 60 -3.79 17.61 -0.85
CA ILE A 60 -5.23 17.83 -0.70
C ILE A 60 -5.88 16.48 -0.48
N ILE A 61 -6.69 16.33 0.58
CA ILE A 61 -7.54 15.15 0.75
C ILE A 61 -8.99 15.57 0.89
N THR A 62 -9.85 14.92 0.11
CA THR A 62 -11.30 15.09 0.18
C THR A 62 -11.90 13.82 0.76
N LYS A 63 -12.59 13.95 1.89
CA LYS A 63 -13.40 12.90 2.50
C LYS A 63 -14.82 13.04 1.98
N SER A 64 -15.38 11.94 1.49
CA SER A 64 -16.74 11.89 0.96
C SER A 64 -17.49 10.68 1.50
N GLN A 65 -18.82 10.73 1.45
CA GLN A 65 -19.67 9.58 1.71
C GLN A 65 -20.18 9.01 0.38
N LEU A 66 -20.14 7.69 0.25
CA LEU A 66 -20.78 6.99 -0.85
C LEU A 66 -22.21 6.60 -0.45
N SER A 67 -23.21 7.10 -1.16
CA SER A 67 -24.61 6.73 -0.92
C SER A 67 -24.94 5.34 -1.45
N ALA A 68 -26.11 4.81 -1.07
CA ALA A 68 -26.65 3.58 -1.66
C ALA A 68 -26.89 3.70 -3.18
N ALA A 69 -27.12 4.91 -3.68
CA ALA A 69 -27.24 5.21 -5.11
C ALA A 69 -25.88 5.39 -5.80
N GLN A 70 -24.77 5.03 -5.14
CA GLN A 70 -23.39 5.17 -5.64
C GLN A 70 -22.95 6.61 -5.93
N GLU A 71 -23.74 7.59 -5.50
CA GLU A 71 -23.37 9.01 -5.53
C GLU A 71 -22.33 9.31 -4.46
N VAL A 72 -21.33 10.12 -4.82
CA VAL A 72 -20.30 10.61 -3.90
C VAL A 72 -20.69 11.99 -3.42
N ARG A 73 -20.81 12.16 -2.10
CA ARG A 73 -21.10 13.46 -1.47
C ARG A 73 -19.92 13.93 -0.64
N PRO A 74 -19.30 15.08 -0.95
CA PRO A 74 -18.18 15.59 -0.18
C PRO A 74 -18.64 15.93 1.23
N LEU A 75 -17.85 15.51 2.21
CA LEU A 75 -18.04 15.85 3.61
C LEU A 75 -17.06 16.94 4.00
N ASN A 76 -15.77 16.64 3.91
CA ASN A 76 -14.69 17.53 4.36
C ASN A 76 -13.58 17.57 3.31
N ARG A 77 -12.85 18.68 3.27
CA ARG A 77 -11.65 18.83 2.47
C ARG A 77 -10.56 19.45 3.32
N TYR A 78 -9.39 18.82 3.34
CA TYR A 78 -8.22 19.30 4.06
C TYR A 78 -7.08 19.51 3.09
N GLN A 79 -6.28 20.55 3.32
CA GLN A 79 -5.15 20.87 2.46
C GLN A 79 -3.98 21.44 3.25
N THR A 80 -2.77 21.14 2.83
CA THR A 80 -1.55 21.75 3.37
C THR A 80 -0.46 21.79 2.31
N LYS A 81 0.53 22.65 2.48
CA LYS A 81 1.77 22.58 1.68
C LYS A 81 2.73 21.62 2.36
N LEU A 82 3.42 20.77 1.60
CA LEU A 82 4.39 19.81 2.17
C LEU A 82 5.47 20.51 3.01
N GLN A 83 5.95 21.67 2.57
CA GLN A 83 6.95 22.46 3.30
C GLN A 83 6.45 23.07 4.62
N HIS A 84 5.13 23.11 4.84
CA HIS A 84 4.51 23.62 6.07
C HIS A 84 3.93 22.51 6.93
N SER A 85 3.99 21.25 6.47
CA SER A 85 3.41 20.14 7.21
C SER A 85 4.34 19.63 8.30
N SER A 86 3.74 18.99 9.30
CA SER A 86 4.47 18.34 10.38
C SER A 86 5.28 17.15 9.88
N ALA A 87 6.39 16.83 10.56
CA ALA A 87 7.17 15.62 10.29
C ALA A 87 6.31 14.34 10.37
N ALA A 88 5.29 14.34 11.23
CA ALA A 88 4.34 13.24 11.34
C ALA A 88 3.48 13.07 10.07
N LEU A 89 3.00 14.17 9.47
CA LEU A 89 2.26 14.07 8.20
C LEU A 89 3.18 13.65 7.05
N GLN A 90 4.39 14.20 6.98
CA GLN A 90 5.38 13.80 5.97
C GLN A 90 5.71 12.31 6.06
N SER A 91 5.87 11.79 7.28
CA SER A 91 6.07 10.37 7.54
C SER A 91 4.86 9.51 7.17
N GLU A 92 3.63 9.99 7.31
CA GLU A 92 2.45 9.23 6.88
C GLU A 92 2.30 9.25 5.35
N LEU A 93 2.62 10.37 4.70
CA LEU A 93 2.62 10.47 3.23
C LEU A 93 3.60 9.48 2.60
N SER A 94 4.83 9.36 3.15
CA SER A 94 5.86 8.45 2.63
C SER A 94 5.52 6.97 2.80
N ARG A 95 4.54 6.64 3.66
CA ARG A 95 4.10 5.27 3.90
C ARG A 95 2.93 4.85 3.01
N LEU A 96 2.26 5.80 2.36
CA LEU A 96 1.12 5.51 1.50
C LEU A 96 1.56 4.69 0.28
N GLN A 97 0.85 3.60 0.04
CA GLN A 97 1.09 2.65 -1.05
C GLN A 97 -0.19 2.43 -1.84
N THR A 98 -0.04 2.20 -3.13
CA THR A 98 -1.17 1.78 -3.97
C THR A 98 -1.59 0.34 -3.65
N THR A 99 -2.79 -0.03 -4.07
CA THR A 99 -3.33 -1.38 -3.91
C THR A 99 -4.17 -1.77 -5.13
N ASP A 100 -4.11 -3.05 -5.49
CA ASP A 100 -4.96 -3.70 -6.48
C ASP A 100 -6.27 -4.25 -5.88
N GLU A 101 -6.42 -4.21 -4.55
CA GLU A 101 -7.65 -4.65 -3.89
C GLU A 101 -8.78 -3.64 -4.08
N ALA A 102 -9.64 -3.88 -5.06
CA ALA A 102 -10.94 -3.22 -5.10
C ALA A 102 -11.81 -3.70 -3.93
N ARG A 103 -12.25 -2.77 -3.08
CA ARG A 103 -13.23 -3.03 -2.02
C ARG A 103 -14.47 -2.21 -2.30
N CYS A 104 -15.64 -2.83 -2.20
CA CYS A 104 -16.88 -2.13 -2.45
C CYS A 104 -17.86 -2.30 -1.27
N GLU A 105 -18.11 -1.20 -0.56
CA GLU A 105 -19.06 -1.12 0.55
C GLU A 105 -19.92 0.14 0.38
N LEU A 106 -21.22 -0.04 0.13
CA LEU A 106 -22.16 1.07 0.03
C LEU A 106 -22.40 1.70 1.41
N GLY A 107 -22.52 3.03 1.47
CA GLY A 107 -22.61 3.76 2.73
C GLY A 107 -21.24 4.09 3.35
N ALA A 108 -20.15 3.48 2.86
CA ALA A 108 -18.81 3.72 3.36
C ALA A 108 -18.31 5.13 3.05
N VAL A 109 -17.34 5.56 3.86
CA VAL A 109 -16.55 6.74 3.55
C VAL A 109 -15.54 6.39 2.46
N VAL A 110 -15.38 7.31 1.51
CA VAL A 110 -14.37 7.25 0.47
C VAL A 110 -13.48 8.50 0.54
N TYR A 111 -12.26 8.37 0.06
CA TYR A 111 -11.27 9.43 0.07
C TYR A 111 -10.70 9.64 -1.33
N GLU A 112 -10.44 10.90 -1.68
CA GLU A 112 -9.63 11.27 -2.84
C GLU A 112 -8.44 12.08 -2.34
N LEU A 113 -7.23 11.63 -2.68
CA LEU A 113 -5.97 12.31 -2.41
C LEU A 113 -5.46 12.92 -3.71
N GLU A 114 -5.22 14.22 -3.71
CA GLU A 114 -4.55 14.94 -4.79
C GLU A 114 -3.19 15.45 -4.30
N LEU A 115 -2.15 15.12 -5.05
CA LEU A 115 -0.81 15.66 -4.90
C LEU A 115 -0.59 16.66 -6.03
N GLN A 116 -0.57 17.95 -5.70
CA GLN A 116 -0.53 19.04 -6.67
C GLN A 116 0.81 19.77 -6.62
N TRP A 117 1.61 19.62 -7.68
CA TRP A 117 2.81 20.41 -7.95
C TRP A 117 2.46 21.59 -8.89
N PRO A 118 3.34 22.59 -9.03
CA PRO A 118 3.08 23.73 -9.92
C PRO A 118 2.76 23.35 -11.38
N GLN A 119 3.32 22.24 -11.89
CA GLN A 119 3.17 21.83 -13.29
C GLN A 119 2.40 20.53 -13.50
N ARG A 120 2.05 19.80 -12.43
CA ARG A 120 1.42 18.48 -12.52
C ARG A 120 0.56 18.19 -11.30
N ALA A 121 -0.46 17.37 -11.49
CA ALA A 121 -1.27 16.83 -10.40
C ALA A 121 -1.40 15.31 -10.55
N GLU A 122 -1.34 14.60 -9.43
CA GLU A 122 -1.61 13.17 -9.35
C GLU A 122 -2.78 12.93 -8.40
N ARG A 123 -3.74 12.11 -8.81
CA ARG A 123 -4.92 11.79 -8.01
C ARG A 123 -4.99 10.31 -7.69
N TYR A 124 -5.30 10.02 -6.44
CA TYR A 124 -5.48 8.68 -5.92
C TYR A 124 -6.82 8.60 -5.22
N ARG A 125 -7.44 7.43 -5.21
CA ARG A 125 -8.71 7.20 -4.50
C ARG A 125 -8.59 6.06 -3.53
N SER A 126 -9.38 6.09 -2.46
CA SER A 126 -9.54 4.90 -1.62
C SER A 126 -10.14 3.76 -2.43
N ASN A 127 -9.75 2.53 -2.18
CA ASN A 127 -10.31 1.36 -2.86
C ASN A 127 -11.84 1.22 -2.72
N ASN A 128 -12.44 1.71 -1.63
CA ASN A 128 -13.90 1.85 -1.46
C ASN A 128 -14.59 2.68 -2.56
N TRP A 129 -13.83 3.49 -3.30
CA TRP A 129 -14.34 4.25 -4.43
C TRP A 129 -14.74 3.36 -5.61
N SER A 130 -14.32 2.10 -5.65
CA SER A 130 -14.65 1.17 -6.74
C SER A 130 -16.16 0.96 -6.96
N CYS A 131 -17.00 1.25 -5.95
CA CYS A 131 -18.46 1.25 -6.08
C CYS A 131 -19.06 2.50 -6.74
N SER A 132 -18.26 3.56 -6.92
CA SER A 132 -18.79 4.86 -7.33
C SER A 132 -19.21 4.84 -8.80
N ALA A 133 -20.37 5.42 -9.10
CA ALA A 133 -20.77 5.70 -10.48
C ALA A 133 -19.99 6.87 -11.09
N ALA A 134 -19.19 7.59 -10.29
CA ALA A 134 -18.38 8.70 -10.77
C ALA A 134 -17.27 8.17 -11.70
N PRO A 135 -17.11 8.77 -12.89
CA PRO A 135 -16.12 8.29 -13.85
C PRO A 135 -14.69 8.41 -13.27
N ALA A 136 -13.82 7.47 -13.64
CA ALA A 136 -12.43 7.39 -13.18
C ALA A 136 -11.50 8.42 -13.88
N VAL A 137 -12.00 9.64 -14.10
CA VAL A 137 -11.29 10.65 -14.89
C VAL A 137 -10.02 11.09 -14.18
N HIS A 138 -8.87 10.78 -14.78
CA HIS A 138 -7.52 11.13 -14.33
C HIS A 138 -7.13 10.60 -12.95
N ILE A 139 -7.60 9.40 -12.57
CA ILE A 139 -7.14 8.72 -11.35
C ILE A 139 -5.94 7.85 -11.69
N LYS A 140 -4.86 8.03 -10.95
CA LYS A 140 -3.60 7.30 -11.13
C LYS A 140 -3.71 5.87 -10.59
N ASP A 141 -4.22 5.71 -9.38
CA ASP A 141 -4.39 4.40 -8.75
C ASP A 141 -5.29 4.44 -7.50
N TYR A 142 -5.52 3.27 -6.90
CA TYR A 142 -6.20 3.13 -5.61
C TYR A 142 -5.22 2.95 -4.44
N ILE A 143 -5.63 3.40 -3.26
CA ILE A 143 -4.96 3.21 -1.97
C ILE A 143 -5.98 2.57 -1.01
N SER A 144 -5.53 1.82 -0.01
CA SER A 144 -6.42 1.31 1.04
C SER A 144 -7.22 2.45 1.70
N ALA A 145 -8.53 2.26 1.84
CA ALA A 145 -9.40 3.21 2.55
C ALA A 145 -8.94 3.44 4.01
N VAL A 146 -8.34 2.42 4.65
CA VAL A 146 -7.81 2.53 6.02
C VAL A 146 -6.61 3.46 6.07
N ASP A 147 -5.69 3.34 5.11
CA ASP A 147 -4.48 4.18 5.07
C ASP A 147 -4.81 5.63 4.72
N LEU A 148 -5.71 5.86 3.75
CA LEU A 148 -6.19 7.22 3.46
C LEU A 148 -6.99 7.82 4.63
N ALA A 149 -7.75 7.02 5.37
CA ALA A 149 -8.44 7.51 6.57
C ALA A 149 -7.44 7.96 7.64
N ARG A 150 -6.39 7.17 7.90
CA ARG A 150 -5.32 7.54 8.85
C ARG A 150 -4.59 8.80 8.40
N PHE A 151 -4.23 8.88 7.12
CA PHE A 151 -3.60 10.06 6.55
C PHE A 151 -4.50 11.31 6.66
N ALA A 152 -5.79 11.18 6.33
CA ALA A 152 -6.77 12.26 6.46
C ALA A 152 -6.88 12.76 7.91
N GLN A 153 -6.89 11.86 8.89
CA GLN A 153 -6.91 12.22 10.30
C GLN A 153 -5.64 12.97 10.71
N GLN A 154 -4.47 12.61 10.18
CA GLN A 154 -3.24 13.32 10.47
C GLN A 154 -3.25 14.72 9.84
N LEU A 155 -3.68 14.85 8.57
CA LEU A 155 -3.78 16.13 7.89
C LEU A 155 -4.83 17.05 8.53
N ALA A 156 -5.91 16.51 9.06
CA ALA A 156 -6.92 17.29 9.77
C ALA A 156 -6.41 17.97 11.05
N LYS A 157 -5.32 17.47 11.66
CA LYS A 157 -4.68 18.08 12.85
C LYS A 157 -3.84 19.32 12.51
N GLU A 158 -3.58 19.57 11.22
CA GLU A 158 -2.80 20.71 10.74
C GLU A 158 -3.66 21.90 10.32
N GLN A 159 -4.98 21.83 10.55
CA GLN A 159 -5.97 22.82 10.15
C GLN A 159 -6.41 23.72 11.30
#